data_AF-A0A6P0VYS5-F1
#
_entry.id   AF-A0A6P0VYS5-F1
#
_cell.length_a   1.000
_cell.length_b   1.000
_cell.length_c   1.000
_cell.angle_alpha   90.00
_cell.angle_beta   90.00
_cell.angle_gamma   90.00
#
_symmetry.space_group_name_H-M   'P 1'
#
loop_
_entity.id
_entity.type
_entity.pdbx_description
1 polymer ?
#
loop_
_entity_poly.entity_id
_entity_poly.type
_entity_poly.pdbx_seq_one_letter_code
_entity_poly.pdbx_strand_id
1 'polypeptide(L)'
;MSQNLRQGIQKWLGVLIIAPSIAGLIIAGSTAGIFHLLEWVIFDQFINLRSAESVDERIVIVTIGESDIKHVKKWPMSDQVMAKLLRNIKAQQPRGIGIDIYRDLPVEPGHQELVEVFNSIPEAIGVQKVAGEPIAPAPALAELEQVAANDMVLDRDGKIRRGLVIVGNQDGVLMEGLGTKLALMYLKKEGIQLEVID
;
A
#
# COMPACT_ATOMS: atom_id res chain seq x y z
N MET A 1 61.94 -10.07 -17.31
CA MET A 1 60.72 -9.32 -16.95
C MET A 1 61.13 -8.24 -15.95
N SER A 2 61.10 -6.97 -16.35
CA SER A 2 61.81 -5.88 -15.65
C SER A 2 61.33 -5.70 -14.21
N GLN A 3 62.22 -5.36 -13.29
CA GLN A 3 61.91 -5.16 -11.86
C GLN A 3 60.76 -4.16 -11.65
N ASN A 4 60.60 -3.20 -12.56
CA ASN A 4 59.48 -2.25 -12.59
C ASN A 4 58.12 -2.94 -12.79
N LEU A 5 58.05 -4.01 -13.59
CA LEU A 5 56.81 -4.78 -13.81
C LEU A 5 56.43 -5.59 -12.57
N ARG A 6 57.40 -6.18 -11.86
CA ARG A 6 57.15 -6.92 -10.60
C ARG A 6 56.72 -5.98 -9.46
N GLN A 7 57.32 -4.80 -9.34
CA GLN A 7 56.90 -3.79 -8.36
C GLN A 7 55.51 -3.21 -8.69
N GLY A 8 55.19 -3.03 -9.97
CA GLY A 8 53.84 -2.66 -10.42
C GLY A 8 52.81 -3.72 -10.04
N ILE A 9 53.07 -4.99 -10.39
CA ILE A 9 52.17 -6.11 -10.07
C ILE A 9 51.99 -6.30 -8.55
N GLN A 10 53.03 -6.13 -7.73
CA GLN A 10 52.92 -6.20 -6.26
C GLN A 10 52.08 -5.07 -5.66
N LYS A 11 52.14 -3.85 -6.20
CA LYS A 11 51.27 -2.74 -5.79
C LYS A 11 49.81 -2.99 -6.18
N TRP A 12 49.58 -3.55 -7.37
CA TRP A 12 48.23 -3.90 -7.83
C TRP A 12 47.66 -5.14 -7.13
N LEU A 13 48.49 -6.11 -6.72
CA LEU A 13 48.07 -7.28 -5.94
C LEU A 13 47.42 -6.89 -4.60
N GLY A 14 47.95 -5.87 -3.91
CA GLY A 14 47.33 -5.34 -2.70
C GLY A 14 45.92 -4.80 -2.96
N VAL A 15 45.75 -4.01 -4.03
CA VAL A 15 44.45 -3.47 -4.46
C VAL A 15 43.49 -4.59 -4.87
N LEU A 16 43.99 -5.59 -5.61
CA LEU A 16 43.22 -6.74 -6.08
C LEU A 16 42.78 -7.70 -4.97
N ILE A 17 43.38 -7.64 -3.78
CA ILE A 17 42.94 -8.41 -2.61
C ILE A 17 42.01 -7.57 -1.74
N ILE A 18 42.41 -6.34 -1.42
CA ILE A 18 41.67 -5.48 -0.48
C ILE A 18 40.27 -5.14 -1.02
N ALA A 19 40.15 -4.73 -2.29
CA ALA A 19 38.86 -4.29 -2.82
C ALA A 19 37.82 -5.42 -2.85
N PRO A 20 38.13 -6.65 -3.36
CA PRO A 20 37.19 -7.76 -3.27
C PRO A 20 36.90 -8.22 -1.84
N SER A 21 37.88 -8.17 -0.93
CA SER A 21 37.64 -8.50 0.48
C SER A 21 36.66 -7.54 1.14
N ILE A 22 36.84 -6.23 0.94
CA ILE A 22 35.92 -5.22 1.48
C ILE A 22 34.54 -5.36 0.83
N ALA A 23 34.47 -5.53 -0.49
CA ALA A 23 33.21 -5.76 -1.20
C ALA A 23 32.50 -7.01 -0.67
N GLY A 24 33.22 -8.10 -0.46
CA GLY A 24 32.69 -9.33 0.12
C GLY A 24 32.15 -9.13 1.53
N LEU A 25 32.86 -8.39 2.39
CA LEU A 25 32.39 -8.05 3.74
C LEU A 25 31.14 -7.17 3.72
N ILE A 26 31.08 -6.18 2.84
CA ILE A 26 29.90 -5.31 2.70
C ILE A 26 28.71 -6.12 2.19
N ILE A 27 28.89 -6.95 1.17
CA ILE A 27 27.83 -7.83 0.65
C ILE A 27 27.35 -8.76 1.75
N ALA A 28 28.26 -9.42 2.47
CA ALA A 28 27.90 -10.31 3.58
C ALA A 28 27.18 -9.56 4.72
N GLY A 29 27.63 -8.35 5.05
CA GLY A 29 26.98 -7.51 6.07
C GLY A 29 25.60 -7.01 5.63
N SER A 30 25.43 -6.68 4.35
CA SER A 30 24.15 -6.26 3.77
C SER A 30 23.16 -7.43 3.71
N THR A 31 23.59 -8.62 3.28
CA THR A 31 22.73 -9.81 3.28
C THR A 31 22.36 -10.27 4.69
N ALA A 32 23.25 -10.08 5.66
CA ALA A 32 22.96 -10.29 7.08
C ALA A 32 22.08 -9.19 7.71
N GLY A 33 21.85 -8.08 6.99
CA GLY A 33 21.04 -6.96 7.42
C GLY A 33 21.67 -6.04 8.47
N ILE A 34 23.00 -6.07 8.60
CA ILE A 34 23.77 -5.22 9.53
C ILE A 34 23.55 -3.73 9.23
N PHE A 35 23.37 -3.40 7.95
CA PHE A 35 23.23 -2.01 7.48
C PHE A 35 21.78 -1.55 7.32
N HIS A 36 20.76 -2.38 7.57
CA HIS A 36 19.36 -2.05 7.31
C HIS A 36 18.91 -0.72 7.93
N LEU A 37 19.30 -0.43 9.18
CA LEU A 37 18.94 0.83 9.83
C LEU A 37 19.54 2.04 9.10
N LEU A 38 20.80 1.94 8.66
CA LEU A 38 21.45 3.02 7.91
C LEU A 38 20.82 3.17 6.53
N GLU A 39 20.53 2.06 5.86
CA GLU A 39 19.84 2.05 4.56
C GLU A 39 18.47 2.74 4.65
N TRP A 40 17.68 2.41 5.68
CA TRP A 40 16.38 3.05 5.91
C TRP A 40 16.47 4.53 6.23
N VAL A 41 17.44 4.95 7.06
CA VAL A 41 17.65 6.38 7.36
C VAL A 41 18.07 7.15 6.12
N ILE A 42 18.99 6.61 5.31
CA ILE A 42 19.42 7.25 4.06
C ILE A 42 18.25 7.31 3.07
N PHE A 43 17.45 6.25 2.96
CA PHE A 43 16.26 6.24 2.12
C PHE A 43 15.25 7.31 2.56
N ASP A 44 14.91 7.35 3.85
CA ASP A 44 13.99 8.34 4.42
C ASP A 44 14.49 9.77 4.13
N GLN A 45 15.79 10.01 4.27
CA GLN A 45 16.41 11.29 3.95
C GLN A 45 16.28 11.64 2.46
N PHE A 46 16.50 10.67 1.56
CA PHE A 46 16.31 10.89 0.13
C PHE A 46 14.86 11.18 -0.24
N ILE A 47 13.88 10.52 0.40
CA ILE A 47 12.46 10.86 0.20
C ILE A 47 12.19 12.30 0.63
N ASN A 48 12.68 12.73 1.80
CA ASN A 48 12.51 14.09 2.31
C ASN A 48 13.21 15.16 1.45
N LEU A 49 14.29 14.79 0.74
CA LEU A 49 15.01 15.69 -0.16
C LEU A 49 14.38 15.78 -1.56
N ARG A 50 13.39 14.94 -1.89
CA ARG A 50 12.69 15.06 -3.16
C ARG A 50 11.94 16.39 -3.22
N SER A 51 11.86 16.96 -4.42
CA SER A 51 11.00 18.11 -4.66
C SER A 51 9.55 17.73 -4.38
N ALA A 52 8.80 18.65 -3.78
CA ALA A 52 7.39 18.43 -3.52
C ALA A 52 6.65 18.20 -4.85
N GLU A 53 5.88 17.12 -4.92
CA GLU A 53 4.99 16.85 -6.04
C GLU A 53 3.75 17.74 -5.93
N SER A 54 3.22 18.19 -7.07
CA SER A 54 1.95 18.90 -7.10
C SER A 54 0.81 17.97 -6.67
N VAL A 55 -0.17 18.52 -5.94
CA VAL A 55 -1.38 17.76 -5.57
C VAL A 55 -2.11 17.31 -6.82
N ASP A 56 -2.44 16.03 -6.89
CA ASP A 56 -3.20 15.46 -8.00
C ASP A 56 -4.69 15.78 -7.86
N GLU A 57 -5.22 16.62 -8.75
CA GLU A 57 -6.61 17.07 -8.73
C GLU A 57 -7.63 15.94 -8.98
N ARG A 58 -7.18 14.78 -9.48
CA ARG A 58 -8.04 13.62 -9.76
C ARG A 58 -8.38 12.83 -8.50
N ILE A 59 -7.65 13.04 -7.40
CA ILE A 59 -7.75 12.25 -6.17
C ILE A 59 -8.30 13.14 -5.06
N VAL A 60 -9.43 12.71 -4.47
CA VAL A 60 -10.00 13.35 -3.29
C VAL A 60 -9.87 12.39 -2.11
N ILE A 61 -9.29 12.88 -1.02
CA ILE A 61 -9.17 12.12 0.24
C ILE A 61 -10.19 12.67 1.22
N VAL A 62 -11.11 11.81 1.65
CA VAL A 62 -12.08 12.12 2.71
C VAL A 62 -11.55 11.56 4.02
N THR A 63 -11.08 12.45 4.90
CA THR A 63 -10.51 12.07 6.20
C THR A 63 -11.56 12.06 7.30
N ILE A 64 -11.35 11.24 8.32
CA ILE A 64 -12.15 11.27 9.55
C ILE A 64 -11.22 11.63 10.71
N GLY A 65 -11.49 12.77 11.33
CA GLY A 65 -10.73 13.28 12.47
C GLY A 65 -11.53 13.27 13.77
N GLU A 66 -10.88 13.74 14.83
CA GLU A 66 -11.47 13.84 16.17
C GLU A 66 -12.72 14.73 16.24
N SER A 67 -12.77 15.80 15.43
CA SER A 67 -13.96 16.66 15.33
C SER A 67 -15.16 15.90 14.78
N ASP A 68 -14.93 15.05 13.78
CA ASP A 68 -15.98 14.26 13.15
C ASP A 68 -16.49 13.19 14.11
N ILE A 69 -15.57 12.50 14.79
CA ILE A 69 -15.89 11.49 15.82
C ILE A 69 -16.73 12.12 16.95
N LYS A 70 -16.34 13.32 17.43
CA LYS A 70 -17.13 14.07 18.43
C LYS A 70 -18.50 14.48 17.91
N HIS A 71 -18.61 14.84 16.63
CA HIS A 71 -19.88 15.20 16.01
C HIS A 71 -20.83 14.01 15.91
N VAL A 72 -20.34 12.85 15.45
CA VAL A 72 -21.15 11.63 15.32
C VAL A 72 -21.37 10.89 16.66
N LYS A 73 -20.57 11.21 17.70
CA LYS A 73 -20.64 10.69 19.07
C LYS A 73 -20.40 9.19 19.25
N LYS A 74 -20.19 8.44 18.17
CA LYS A 74 -19.97 6.99 18.18
C LYS A 74 -18.92 6.63 17.13
N TRP A 75 -17.93 5.85 17.54
CA TRP A 75 -16.92 5.28 16.65
C TRP A 75 -16.78 3.77 16.88
N PRO A 76 -16.77 2.92 15.83
CA PRO A 76 -17.02 3.26 14.42
C PRO A 76 -18.38 3.95 14.21
N MET A 77 -18.44 4.86 13.24
CA MET A 77 -19.70 5.55 12.90
C MET A 77 -20.77 4.55 12.48
N SER A 78 -22.05 4.87 12.66
CA SER A 78 -23.12 3.97 12.24
C SER A 78 -23.18 3.79 10.73
N ASP A 79 -23.79 2.69 10.30
CA ASP A 79 -23.97 2.35 8.90
C ASP A 79 -24.88 3.35 8.19
N GLN A 80 -25.85 3.95 8.90
CA GLN A 80 -26.63 5.07 8.39
C GLN A 80 -25.76 6.29 8.01
N VAL A 81 -24.76 6.63 8.84
CA VAL A 81 -23.84 7.75 8.54
C VAL A 81 -22.95 7.40 7.36
N MET A 82 -22.44 6.16 7.30
CA MET A 82 -21.67 5.66 6.15
C MET A 82 -22.49 5.69 4.86
N ALA A 83 -23.73 5.23 4.89
CA ALA A 83 -24.64 5.22 3.75
C ALA A 83 -24.84 6.64 3.21
N LYS A 84 -25.10 7.61 4.11
CA LYS A 84 -25.23 9.02 3.74
C LYS A 84 -23.94 9.59 3.15
N LEU A 85 -22.79 9.29 3.74
CA LEU A 85 -21.48 9.71 3.23
C LEU A 85 -21.27 9.20 1.79
N LEU A 86 -21.50 7.91 1.57
CA LEU A 86 -21.32 7.29 0.26
C LEU A 86 -22.31 7.81 -0.79
N ARG A 87 -23.56 8.09 -0.41
CA ARG A 87 -24.52 8.75 -1.32
C ARG A 87 -24.02 10.14 -1.74
N ASN A 88 -23.48 10.92 -0.81
CA ASN A 88 -22.94 12.24 -1.12
C ASN A 88 -21.72 12.18 -2.05
N ILE A 89 -20.81 11.23 -1.82
CA ILE A 89 -19.64 11.00 -2.68
C ILE A 89 -20.09 10.53 -4.06
N LYS A 90 -21.01 9.56 -4.14
CA LYS A 90 -21.58 9.04 -5.39
C LYS A 90 -22.20 10.16 -6.24
N ALA A 91 -22.86 11.13 -5.61
CA ALA A 91 -23.49 12.25 -6.31
C ALA A 91 -22.48 13.11 -7.10
N GLN A 92 -21.19 13.04 -6.78
CA GLN A 92 -20.11 13.70 -7.53
C GLN A 92 -19.58 12.86 -8.71
N GLN A 93 -20.16 11.69 -8.95
CA GLN A 93 -19.83 10.77 -10.05
C GLN A 93 -18.32 10.39 -10.13
N PRO A 94 -17.70 9.96 -9.03
CA PRO A 94 -16.29 9.55 -9.05
C PRO A 94 -16.09 8.29 -9.90
N ARG A 95 -14.86 8.10 -10.41
CA ARG A 95 -14.52 6.91 -11.20
C ARG A 95 -14.34 5.64 -10.36
N GLY A 96 -14.01 5.79 -9.09
CA GLY A 96 -13.76 4.75 -8.11
C GLY A 96 -13.86 5.34 -6.70
N ILE A 97 -14.32 4.56 -5.72
CA ILE A 97 -14.44 4.97 -4.32
C ILE A 97 -13.76 3.89 -3.47
N GLY A 98 -12.61 4.21 -2.87
CA GLY A 98 -11.97 3.35 -1.88
C GLY A 98 -12.48 3.65 -0.48
N ILE A 99 -12.89 2.61 0.25
CA ILE A 99 -13.40 2.71 1.61
C ILE A 99 -12.42 2.02 2.53
N ASP A 100 -11.45 2.77 3.05
CA ASP A 100 -10.47 2.26 4.01
C ASP A 100 -11.00 2.25 5.46
N ILE A 101 -12.13 1.58 5.66
CA ILE A 101 -12.78 1.38 6.96
C ILE A 101 -13.30 -0.05 6.98
N TYR A 102 -12.82 -0.87 7.92
CA TYR A 102 -13.32 -2.22 8.11
C TYR A 102 -14.81 -2.22 8.47
N ARG A 103 -15.56 -3.07 7.77
CA ARG A 103 -17.02 -3.21 7.89
C ARG A 103 -17.45 -4.68 7.85
N ASP A 104 -16.66 -5.55 8.47
CA ASP A 104 -16.97 -6.98 8.65
C ASP A 104 -18.23 -7.21 9.49
N LEU A 105 -18.52 -6.30 10.43
CA LEU A 105 -19.69 -6.37 11.31
C LEU A 105 -20.66 -5.20 11.07
N PRO A 106 -21.99 -5.43 11.16
CA PRO A 106 -22.99 -4.37 11.14
C PRO A 106 -22.78 -3.35 12.27
N VAL A 107 -22.95 -2.06 11.95
CA VAL A 107 -22.90 -0.98 12.96
C VAL A 107 -24.21 -0.20 12.95
N GLU A 108 -25.18 -0.71 13.70
CA GLU A 108 -26.50 -0.09 13.75
C GLU A 108 -26.50 1.34 14.35
N PRO A 109 -27.45 2.19 13.94
CA PRO A 109 -28.54 1.93 12.99
C PRO A 109 -28.11 2.03 11.51
N GLY A 110 -28.86 1.37 10.63
CA GLY A 110 -28.86 1.61 9.18
C GLY A 110 -28.08 0.60 8.36
N HIS A 111 -27.84 -0.61 8.88
CA HIS A 111 -27.09 -1.63 8.15
C HIS A 111 -27.72 -1.97 6.79
N GLN A 112 -29.03 -2.19 6.76
CA GLN A 112 -29.75 -2.49 5.53
C GLN A 112 -29.64 -1.36 4.49
N GLU A 113 -29.67 -0.11 4.95
CA GLU A 113 -29.49 1.05 4.07
C GLU A 113 -28.08 1.06 3.46
N LEU A 114 -27.05 0.74 4.25
CA LEU A 114 -25.68 0.67 3.76
C LEU A 114 -25.51 -0.46 2.73
N VAL A 115 -26.11 -1.62 2.96
CA VAL A 115 -26.12 -2.73 2.00
C VAL A 115 -26.77 -2.31 0.68
N GLU A 116 -27.92 -1.62 0.72
CA GLU A 116 -28.55 -1.06 -0.49
C GLU A 116 -27.65 -0.05 -1.20
N VAL A 117 -26.95 0.79 -0.44
CA VAL A 117 -26.01 1.77 -1.00
C VAL A 117 -24.86 1.06 -1.72
N PHE A 118 -24.24 0.04 -1.11
CA PHE A 118 -23.19 -0.76 -1.75
C PHE A 118 -23.66 -1.38 -3.06
N ASN A 119 -24.82 -2.06 -3.04
CA ASN A 119 -25.42 -2.63 -4.24
C ASN A 119 -25.70 -1.59 -5.35
N SER A 120 -25.91 -0.33 -4.97
CA SER A 120 -26.17 0.74 -5.94
C SER A 120 -24.90 1.39 -6.52
N ILE A 121 -23.71 1.15 -5.95
CA ILE A 121 -22.47 1.85 -6.31
C ILE A 121 -21.45 0.82 -6.82
N PRO A 122 -21.43 0.53 -8.14
CA PRO A 122 -20.45 -0.39 -8.72
C PRO A 122 -18.99 0.10 -8.58
N GLU A 123 -18.79 1.38 -8.33
CA GLU A 123 -17.47 1.99 -8.11
C GLU A 123 -16.93 1.87 -6.68
N ALA A 124 -17.72 1.39 -5.72
CA ALA A 124 -17.30 1.25 -4.33
C ALA A 124 -16.42 0.02 -4.15
N ILE A 125 -15.30 0.20 -3.44
CA ILE A 125 -14.36 -0.86 -3.08
C ILE A 125 -14.12 -0.79 -1.58
N GLY A 126 -14.49 -1.85 -0.88
CA GLY A 126 -14.20 -2.04 0.54
C GLY A 126 -12.83 -2.68 0.75
N VAL A 127 -12.37 -2.65 1.99
CA VAL A 127 -11.11 -3.28 2.39
C VAL A 127 -11.33 -4.56 3.17
N GLN A 128 -10.37 -5.46 3.05
CA GLN A 128 -10.13 -6.55 3.97
C GLN A 128 -8.66 -6.59 4.37
N LYS A 129 -8.38 -7.30 5.46
CA LYS A 129 -7.01 -7.60 5.89
C LYS A 129 -6.73 -9.07 5.67
N VAL A 130 -5.62 -9.35 4.99
CA VAL A 130 -5.28 -10.70 4.52
C VAL A 130 -4.22 -11.36 5.41
N ALA A 131 -3.17 -10.62 5.79
CA ALA A 131 -2.02 -11.13 6.51
C ALA A 131 -2.12 -10.89 8.03
N GLY A 132 -1.45 -11.76 8.79
CA GLY A 132 -1.46 -11.71 10.26
C GLY A 132 -2.81 -12.17 10.81
N GLU A 133 -3.47 -11.30 11.58
CA GLU A 133 -4.86 -11.49 12.02
C GLU A 133 -5.80 -10.94 10.93
N PRO A 134 -6.45 -11.81 10.14
CA PRO A 134 -7.28 -11.38 9.03
C PRO A 134 -8.55 -10.70 9.52
N ILE A 135 -9.03 -9.72 8.75
CA ILE A 135 -10.30 -9.02 8.98
C ILE A 135 -11.10 -9.16 7.70
N ALA A 136 -12.31 -9.71 7.81
CA ALA A 136 -13.19 -9.91 6.67
C ALA A 136 -13.62 -8.56 6.04
N PRO A 137 -13.98 -8.54 4.76
CA PRO A 137 -14.66 -7.40 4.17
C PRO A 137 -16.12 -7.32 4.64
N ALA A 138 -16.80 -6.23 4.27
CA ALA A 138 -18.26 -6.20 4.35
C ALA A 138 -18.89 -7.31 3.48
N PRO A 139 -19.78 -8.16 4.02
CA PRO A 139 -20.36 -9.27 3.26
C PRO A 139 -20.98 -8.85 1.93
N ALA A 140 -21.73 -7.74 1.92
CA ALA A 140 -22.35 -7.21 0.70
C ALA A 140 -21.32 -6.80 -0.38
N LEU A 141 -20.15 -6.28 0.00
CA LEU A 141 -19.09 -5.95 -0.96
C LEU A 141 -18.34 -7.19 -1.43
N ALA A 142 -18.22 -8.20 -0.58
CA ALA A 142 -17.60 -9.48 -0.94
C ALA A 142 -18.40 -10.21 -2.03
N GLU A 143 -19.74 -10.25 -1.89
CA GLU A 143 -20.64 -10.84 -2.88
C GLU A 143 -20.57 -10.13 -4.25
N LEU A 144 -20.23 -8.84 -4.26
CA LEU A 144 -20.07 -8.03 -5.46
C LEU A 144 -18.64 -8.06 -6.04
N GLU A 145 -17.71 -8.80 -5.43
CA GLU A 145 -16.28 -8.78 -5.77
C GLU A 145 -15.64 -7.38 -5.67
N GLN A 146 -16.20 -6.54 -4.80
CA GLN A 146 -15.83 -5.14 -4.59
C GLN A 146 -14.90 -4.97 -3.38
N VAL A 147 -13.85 -5.79 -3.34
CA VAL A 147 -12.95 -5.86 -2.19
C VAL A 147 -11.49 -5.76 -2.65
N ALA A 148 -10.68 -5.05 -1.87
CA ALA A 148 -9.23 -4.98 -2.02
C ALA A 148 -8.53 -5.19 -0.67
N ALA A 149 -7.24 -5.52 -0.71
CA ALA A 149 -6.43 -5.67 0.50
C ALA A 149 -5.98 -4.29 1.03
N ASN A 150 -6.01 -4.11 2.35
CA ASN A 150 -5.37 -2.97 3.03
C ASN A 150 -4.21 -3.41 3.94
N ASP A 151 -3.51 -4.45 3.54
CA ASP A 151 -2.34 -4.91 4.26
C ASP A 151 -1.18 -3.92 4.10
N MET A 152 -0.54 -3.61 5.23
CA MET A 152 0.65 -2.77 5.29
C MET A 152 1.81 -3.59 5.87
N VAL A 153 3.02 -3.36 5.33
CA VAL A 153 4.22 -4.02 5.85
C VAL A 153 5.00 -3.04 6.70
N LEU A 154 5.08 -3.35 8.00
CA LEU A 154 5.98 -2.64 8.91
C LEU A 154 7.41 -3.14 8.73
N ASP A 155 8.33 -2.19 8.61
CA ASP A 155 9.76 -2.47 8.73
C ASP A 155 10.13 -2.70 10.20
N ARG A 156 11.34 -3.23 10.47
CA ARG A 156 11.76 -3.57 11.84
C ARG A 156 11.86 -2.37 12.78
N ASP A 157 11.94 -1.17 12.23
CA ASP A 157 11.92 0.09 12.98
C ASP A 157 10.51 0.65 13.20
N GLY A 158 9.47 -0.10 12.80
CA GLY A 158 8.06 0.23 13.02
C GLY A 158 7.48 1.21 11.99
N LYS A 159 8.25 1.65 11.01
CA LYS A 159 7.77 2.54 9.94
C LYS A 159 7.22 1.74 8.77
N ILE A 160 6.31 2.36 8.02
CA ILE A 160 5.72 1.78 6.81
C ILE A 160 6.31 2.52 5.62
N ARG A 161 7.05 1.79 4.77
CA ARG A 161 7.68 2.32 3.54
C ARG A 161 7.20 1.63 2.27
N ARG A 162 6.40 0.58 2.41
CA ARG A 162 6.00 -0.32 1.33
C ARG A 162 4.48 -0.34 1.20
N GLY A 163 3.98 0.12 0.06
CA GLY A 163 2.61 -0.13 -0.38
C GLY A 163 2.56 -1.45 -1.15
N LEU A 164 1.65 -2.34 -0.78
CA LEU A 164 1.51 -3.64 -1.45
C LEU A 164 0.70 -3.49 -2.74
N VAL A 165 1.29 -3.93 -3.86
CA VAL A 165 0.58 -3.93 -5.15
C VAL A 165 -0.41 -5.09 -5.20
N ILE A 166 0.06 -6.28 -4.80
CA ILE A 166 -0.69 -7.53 -4.70
C ILE A 166 -0.36 -8.18 -3.36
N VAL A 167 -1.35 -8.82 -2.75
CA VAL A 167 -1.27 -9.57 -1.51
C VAL A 167 -1.85 -10.97 -1.74
N GLY A 168 -1.15 -12.01 -1.30
CA GLY A 168 -1.66 -13.37 -1.31
C GLY A 168 -2.30 -13.74 0.02
N ASN A 169 -3.46 -14.38 0.01
CA ASN A 169 -4.03 -15.00 1.21
C ASN A 169 -3.38 -16.37 1.49
N GLN A 170 -3.78 -17.01 2.60
CA GLN A 170 -3.24 -18.32 3.00
C GLN A 170 -3.54 -19.44 1.99
N ASP A 171 -4.60 -19.27 1.19
CA ASP A 171 -5.01 -20.21 0.13
C ASP A 171 -4.32 -19.93 -1.21
N GLY A 172 -3.41 -18.95 -1.28
CA GLY A 172 -2.70 -18.55 -2.49
C GLY A 172 -3.51 -17.67 -3.45
N VAL A 173 -4.69 -17.22 -3.05
CA VAL A 173 -5.49 -16.26 -3.83
C VAL A 173 -4.83 -14.89 -3.76
N LEU A 174 -4.53 -14.34 -4.93
CA LEU A 174 -3.94 -13.02 -5.08
C LEU A 174 -5.02 -11.95 -5.11
N MET A 175 -4.78 -10.87 -4.38
CA MET A 175 -5.67 -9.71 -4.30
C MET A 175 -4.88 -8.43 -4.47
N GLU A 176 -5.47 -7.47 -5.17
CA GLU A 176 -4.89 -6.15 -5.35
C GLU A 176 -4.94 -5.37 -4.03
N GLY A 177 -3.89 -4.62 -3.73
CA GLY A 177 -3.96 -3.57 -2.70
C GLY A 177 -4.97 -2.49 -3.09
N LEU A 178 -5.59 -1.81 -2.11
CA LEU A 178 -6.63 -0.82 -2.36
C LEU A 178 -6.23 0.24 -3.39
N GLY A 179 -5.02 0.80 -3.27
CA GLY A 179 -4.49 1.78 -4.22
C GLY A 179 -4.37 1.20 -5.64
N THR A 180 -3.88 -0.03 -5.77
CA THR A 180 -3.78 -0.74 -7.05
C THR A 180 -5.16 -0.95 -7.67
N LYS A 181 -6.13 -1.43 -6.90
CA LYS A 181 -7.50 -1.67 -7.37
C LYS A 181 -8.11 -0.42 -7.97
N LEU A 182 -8.03 0.70 -7.23
CA LEU A 182 -8.58 1.98 -7.67
C LEU A 182 -7.85 2.54 -8.88
N ALA A 183 -6.52 2.43 -8.92
CA ALA A 183 -5.72 2.84 -10.08
C ALA A 183 -6.11 2.04 -11.33
N LEU A 184 -6.29 0.72 -11.23
CA LEU A 184 -6.71 -0.13 -12.34
C LEU A 184 -8.16 0.17 -12.77
N MET A 185 -9.08 0.40 -11.83
CA MET A 185 -10.44 0.85 -12.15
C MET A 185 -10.45 2.17 -12.90
N TYR A 186 -9.60 3.11 -12.48
CA TYR A 186 -9.40 4.37 -13.20
C TYR A 186 -8.87 4.08 -14.62
N LEU A 187 -7.70 3.44 -14.74
CA LEU A 187 -7.02 3.19 -16.01
C LEU A 187 -7.88 2.40 -17.01
N LYS A 188 -8.70 1.46 -16.54
CA LYS A 188 -9.63 0.71 -17.39
C LYS A 188 -10.60 1.61 -18.15
N LYS A 189 -11.09 2.72 -17.56
CA LYS A 189 -11.95 3.66 -18.32
C LYS A 189 -11.16 4.56 -19.28
N GLU A 190 -9.83 4.61 -19.20
CA GLU A 190 -8.95 5.18 -20.24
C GLU A 190 -8.60 4.18 -21.35
N GLY A 191 -9.12 2.94 -21.28
CA GLY A 191 -8.75 1.88 -22.22
C GLY A 191 -7.39 1.25 -21.93
N ILE A 192 -6.79 1.51 -20.77
CA ILE A 192 -5.52 0.91 -20.34
C ILE A 192 -5.83 -0.31 -19.47
N GLN A 193 -5.35 -1.48 -19.89
CA GLN A 193 -5.59 -2.76 -19.22
C GLN A 193 -4.28 -3.48 -18.94
N LEU A 194 -4.29 -4.39 -17.96
CA LEU A 194 -3.16 -5.27 -17.71
C LEU A 194 -3.05 -6.30 -18.83
N GLU A 195 -1.83 -6.49 -19.31
CA GLU A 195 -1.47 -7.55 -20.24
C GLU A 195 -0.58 -8.56 -19.51
N VAL A 196 -0.89 -9.84 -19.63
CA VAL A 196 -0.02 -10.90 -19.12
C VAL A 196 1.13 -11.02 -20.11
N ILE A 197 2.35 -10.82 -19.62
CA ILE A 197 3.56 -11.04 -20.42
C ILE A 197 3.95 -12.51 -20.24
N ASP A 198 3.97 -13.25 -21.34
CA ASP A 198 4.43 -14.65 -21.43
C ASP A 198 5.95 -14.80 -21.22
#